data_AF-A0A1G6SL23-F1
#
_entry.id   AF-A0A1G6SL23-F1
#
_cell.length_a   1.000
_cell.length_b   1.000
_cell.length_c   1.000
_cell.angle_alpha   90.00
_cell.angle_beta   90.00
_cell.angle_gamma   90.00
#
_symmetry.space_group_name_H-M   'P 1'
#
loop_
_entity.id
_entity.type
_entity.pdbx_description
1 polymer ?
#
loop_
_entity_poly.entity_id
_entity_poly.type
_entity_poly.pdbx_seq_one_letter_code
_entity_poly.pdbx_strand_id
1 'polypeptide(L)'
;MPSFVQFLQNSGVYAAQNFMIVPRGGFNLVCLRDSKDVGLSYDRNRLLVEDVRLDDVERVAQEYIKTRFREQKGQERDDQLLRLRTALYATARPDGPARGLKVSPKDKGIPELKAVRGSTSIKLDVAILPRKDFTIAFKFLKHLDQSGNLINATKWTPDDVPWFLTKLNWTFGAQANIFFTPAEATWMTVQKALGPKISRDVFRKEIVPFKVRGADLTCFLVGDYDAMDNEAAGEYLPDEQVFVVVDQGNPPVFDYGEAFIGVMAHEVGHFLHHKRNIPGSGHHNRSGILLSSDMESLSLDKQLVTDLNAW
;
A
#
# COMPACT_ATOMS: atom_id res chain seq x y z
N MET A 1 9.31 -11.53 26.63
CA MET A 1 7.88 -11.21 26.81
C MET A 1 7.16 -11.60 25.53
N PRO A 2 5.97 -12.22 25.60
CA PRO A 2 5.25 -12.58 24.40
C PRO A 2 4.95 -11.34 23.59
N SER A 3 5.01 -11.44 22.26
CA SER A 3 4.63 -10.33 21.38
C SER A 3 4.13 -10.87 20.04
N PHE A 4 3.15 -10.16 19.48
CA PHE A 4 2.75 -10.36 18.09
C PHE A 4 3.66 -9.54 17.19
N VAL A 5 4.23 -10.18 16.17
CA VAL A 5 5.11 -9.53 15.20
C VAL A 5 4.72 -9.91 13.77
N GLN A 6 5.07 -9.02 12.85
CA GLN A 6 4.87 -9.22 11.42
C GLN A 6 5.81 -10.31 10.90
N PHE A 7 5.36 -11.08 9.90
CA PHE A 7 6.21 -12.03 9.20
C PHE A 7 7.17 -11.35 8.22
N LEU A 8 6.68 -10.32 7.52
CA LEU A 8 7.50 -9.47 6.66
C LEU A 8 7.10 -8.02 6.88
N GLN A 9 8.08 -7.12 6.92
CA GLN A 9 7.83 -5.68 6.86
C GLN A 9 7.03 -5.37 5.59
N ASN A 10 6.01 -4.51 5.72
CA ASN A 10 5.15 -4.06 4.62
C ASN A 10 4.34 -5.17 3.91
N SER A 11 4.23 -6.38 4.49
CA SER A 11 3.42 -7.49 3.93
C SER A 11 1.99 -7.55 4.44
N GLY A 12 1.50 -6.50 5.08
CA GLY A 12 0.10 -6.40 5.46
C GLY A 12 -0.26 -6.91 6.83
N VAL A 13 0.75 -7.26 7.61
CA VAL A 13 0.64 -7.43 9.06
C VAL A 13 1.11 -6.10 9.62
N TYR A 14 0.35 -5.40 10.47
CA TYR A 14 0.85 -4.20 11.16
C TYR A 14 0.89 -4.40 12.68
N ALA A 15 1.45 -5.54 13.11
CA ALA A 15 1.40 -5.98 14.49
C ALA A 15 2.16 -5.06 15.48
N ALA A 16 3.03 -4.18 14.98
CA ALA A 16 3.80 -3.23 15.80
C ALA A 16 2.89 -2.26 16.60
N GLN A 17 1.69 -1.94 16.09
CA GLN A 17 0.67 -1.17 16.82
C GLN A 17 -0.46 -2.04 17.40
N ASN A 18 -0.19 -3.32 17.67
CA ASN A 18 -1.20 -4.26 18.16
C ASN A 18 -2.43 -4.33 17.24
N PHE A 19 -2.22 -4.28 15.93
CA PHE A 19 -3.28 -4.27 14.93
C PHE A 19 -2.92 -5.16 13.73
N MET A 20 -3.91 -5.84 13.15
CA MET A 20 -3.74 -6.57 11.91
C MET A 20 -5.01 -6.52 11.08
N ILE A 21 -4.87 -6.63 9.76
CA ILE A 21 -6.00 -6.74 8.84
C ILE A 21 -6.12 -8.17 8.36
N VAL A 22 -7.33 -8.71 8.33
CA VAL A 22 -7.64 -9.99 7.73
C VAL A 22 -8.65 -9.77 6.60
N PRO A 23 -8.33 -10.15 5.35
CA PRO A 23 -9.25 -10.00 4.23
C PRO A 23 -10.46 -10.93 4.42
N ARG A 24 -11.68 -10.40 4.20
CA ARG A 24 -12.90 -11.22 4.16
C ARG A 24 -12.76 -12.27 3.06
N GLY A 25 -12.94 -13.56 3.41
CA GLY A 25 -12.76 -14.68 2.48
C GLY A 25 -11.30 -15.13 2.29
N GLY A 26 -10.37 -14.61 3.08
CA GLY A 26 -8.96 -15.03 3.08
C GLY A 26 -8.42 -15.21 4.50
N PHE A 27 -7.13 -14.94 4.69
CA PHE A 27 -6.49 -14.98 5.99
C PHE A 27 -5.31 -14.01 6.05
N ASN A 28 -4.78 -13.81 7.24
CA ASN A 28 -3.47 -13.19 7.41
C ASN A 28 -2.60 -14.00 8.38
N LEU A 29 -1.31 -13.73 8.38
CA LEU A 29 -0.31 -14.44 9.16
C LEU A 29 0.26 -13.52 10.24
N VAL A 30 0.48 -14.03 11.45
CA VAL A 30 1.16 -13.29 12.52
C VAL A 30 2.06 -14.23 13.30
N CYS A 31 3.24 -13.76 13.66
CA CYS A 31 4.17 -14.52 14.48
C CYS A 31 3.96 -14.14 15.95
N LEU A 32 3.74 -15.14 16.80
CA LEU A 32 3.76 -14.99 18.25
C LEU A 32 5.16 -15.37 18.75
N ARG A 33 5.96 -14.38 19.16
CA ARG A 33 7.28 -14.62 19.78
C ARG A 33 7.15 -14.94 21.25
N ASP A 34 8.15 -15.63 21.82
CA ASP A 34 8.18 -16.05 23.22
C ASP A 34 6.89 -16.80 23.60
N SER A 35 6.57 -17.80 22.76
CA SER A 35 5.26 -18.47 22.73
C SER A 35 5.12 -19.65 23.67
N LYS A 36 6.20 -20.02 24.38
CA LYS A 36 6.21 -21.10 25.35
C LYS A 36 5.20 -20.82 26.46
N ASP A 37 4.34 -21.80 26.73
CA ASP A 37 3.27 -21.76 27.73
C ASP A 37 2.25 -20.63 27.50
N VAL A 38 2.12 -20.13 26.26
CA VAL A 38 1.17 -19.08 25.89
C VAL A 38 -0.13 -19.69 25.33
N GLY A 39 -1.25 -19.43 26.01
CA GLY A 39 -2.59 -19.72 25.52
C GLY A 39 -3.12 -18.62 24.60
N LEU A 40 -3.98 -18.98 23.65
CA LEU A 40 -4.68 -18.03 22.78
C LEU A 40 -6.14 -17.90 23.20
N SER A 41 -6.62 -16.66 23.32
CA SER A 41 -8.02 -16.34 23.59
C SER A 41 -8.55 -15.37 22.54
N TYR A 42 -9.65 -15.72 21.90
CA TYR A 42 -10.30 -14.92 20.85
C TYR A 42 -11.76 -15.33 20.69
N ASP A 43 -12.55 -14.48 20.03
CA ASP A 43 -13.92 -14.80 19.65
C ASP A 43 -13.96 -15.84 18.53
N ARG A 44 -14.28 -17.09 18.88
CA ARG A 44 -14.33 -18.25 17.95
C ARG A 44 -15.47 -18.19 16.94
N ASN A 45 -16.46 -17.32 17.16
CA ASN A 45 -17.54 -17.07 16.21
C ASN A 45 -17.08 -16.12 15.10
N ARG A 46 -16.09 -15.26 15.38
CA ARG A 46 -15.60 -14.25 14.44
C ARG A 46 -14.23 -14.55 13.84
N LEU A 47 -13.40 -15.34 14.53
CA LEU A 47 -12.07 -15.73 14.08
C LEU A 47 -11.85 -17.25 14.11
N LEU A 48 -11.00 -17.71 13.20
CA LEU A 48 -10.32 -19.00 13.26
C LEU A 48 -8.82 -18.73 13.35
N VAL A 49 -8.16 -19.28 14.38
CA VAL A 49 -6.71 -19.15 14.55
C VAL A 49 -6.09 -20.53 14.63
N GLU A 50 -5.16 -20.81 13.72
CA GLU A 50 -4.51 -22.11 13.55
C GLU A 50 -2.99 -21.92 13.58
N ASP A 51 -2.28 -22.87 14.19
CA ASP A 51 -0.82 -22.92 14.10
C ASP A 51 -0.40 -23.39 12.70
N VAL A 52 0.53 -22.67 12.09
CA VAL A 52 1.17 -23.10 10.84
C VAL A 52 2.20 -24.17 11.17
N ARG A 53 1.90 -25.40 10.77
CA ARG A 53 2.79 -26.56 10.96
C ARG A 53 3.86 -26.61 9.88
N LEU A 54 4.95 -27.32 10.17
CA LEU A 54 6.09 -27.44 9.26
C LEU A 54 5.68 -27.98 7.88
N ASP A 55 4.82 -29.00 7.86
CA ASP A 55 4.33 -29.64 6.63
C ASP A 55 3.37 -28.76 5.82
N ASP A 56 2.82 -27.71 6.45
CA ASP A 56 1.87 -26.78 5.84
C ASP A 56 2.55 -25.52 5.28
N VAL A 57 3.84 -25.30 5.53
CA VAL A 57 4.53 -24.03 5.23
C VAL A 57 4.42 -23.64 3.75
N GLU A 58 4.75 -24.54 2.83
CA GLU A 58 4.70 -24.24 1.38
C GLU A 58 3.26 -23.92 0.94
N ARG A 59 2.30 -24.75 1.37
CA ARG A 59 0.89 -24.57 1.05
C ARG A 59 0.37 -23.23 1.55
N VAL A 60 0.64 -22.90 2.81
CA VAL A 60 0.19 -21.64 3.45
C VAL A 60 0.83 -20.43 2.80
N ALA A 61 2.13 -20.49 2.46
CA ALA A 61 2.82 -19.38 1.79
C ALA A 61 2.22 -19.09 0.41
N GLN A 62 1.99 -20.13 -0.40
CA GLN A 62 1.37 -20.01 -1.71
C GLN A 62 -0.08 -19.50 -1.61
N GLU A 63 -0.86 -20.06 -0.68
CA GLU A 63 -2.25 -19.66 -0.43
C GLU A 63 -2.32 -18.18 -0.01
N TYR A 64 -1.39 -17.72 0.83
CA TYR A 64 -1.32 -16.33 1.28
C TYR A 64 -1.08 -15.38 0.11
N ILE A 65 -0.01 -15.64 -0.67
CA ILE A 65 0.37 -14.81 -1.80
C ILE A 65 -0.75 -14.79 -2.86
N LYS A 66 -1.31 -15.95 -3.19
CA LYS A 66 -2.40 -16.07 -4.18
C LYS A 66 -3.68 -15.36 -3.73
N THR A 67 -4.08 -15.51 -2.47
CA THR A 67 -5.31 -14.89 -1.96
C THR A 67 -5.21 -13.36 -1.97
N ARG A 68 -4.02 -12.83 -1.66
CA ARG A 68 -3.83 -11.38 -1.54
C ARG A 68 -3.52 -10.73 -2.89
N PHE A 69 -2.57 -11.28 -3.64
CA PHE A 69 -2.02 -10.65 -4.86
C PHE A 69 -2.47 -11.31 -6.17
N ARG A 70 -3.37 -12.31 -6.10
CA ARG A 70 -3.82 -13.12 -7.26
C ARG A 70 -2.67 -13.89 -7.93
N GLU A 71 -2.97 -14.61 -9.01
CA GLU A 71 -1.98 -15.32 -9.82
C GLU A 71 -1.25 -14.35 -10.76
N GLN A 72 -0.38 -13.51 -10.22
CA GLN A 72 0.54 -12.71 -11.01
C GLN A 72 1.90 -13.43 -11.11
N LYS A 73 2.60 -13.30 -12.23
CA LYS A 73 4.00 -13.78 -12.37
C LYS A 73 4.94 -12.57 -12.25
N GLY A 74 6.07 -12.71 -11.56
CA GLY A 74 7.08 -11.66 -11.50
C GLY A 74 8.09 -11.87 -10.37
N GLN A 75 9.29 -11.30 -10.55
CA GLN A 75 10.41 -11.44 -9.61
C GLN A 75 10.04 -11.01 -8.19
N GLU A 76 9.38 -9.85 -8.04
CA GLU A 76 8.97 -9.35 -6.72
C GLU A 76 8.05 -10.35 -5.99
N ARG A 77 7.09 -10.97 -6.70
CA ARG A 77 6.23 -11.98 -6.10
C ARG A 77 7.05 -13.17 -5.61
N ASP A 78 7.98 -13.65 -6.41
CA ASP A 78 8.79 -14.82 -6.08
C ASP A 78 9.74 -14.54 -4.92
N ASP A 79 10.30 -13.33 -4.86
CA ASP A 79 11.11 -12.86 -3.73
C ASP A 79 10.28 -12.77 -2.45
N GLN A 80 9.06 -12.20 -2.50
CA GLN A 80 8.17 -12.12 -1.34
C GLN A 80 7.72 -13.50 -0.87
N LEU A 81 7.44 -14.41 -1.80
CA LEU A 81 7.11 -15.79 -1.50
C LEU A 81 8.30 -16.52 -0.86
N LEU A 82 9.54 -16.30 -1.33
CA LEU A 82 10.74 -16.87 -0.71
C LEU A 82 10.95 -16.34 0.72
N ARG A 83 10.81 -15.02 0.92
CA ARG A 83 10.91 -14.41 2.25
C ARG A 83 9.84 -14.95 3.19
N LEU A 84 8.58 -15.05 2.73
CA LEU A 84 7.47 -15.58 3.52
C LEU A 84 7.73 -17.03 3.95
N ARG A 85 8.13 -17.89 3.01
CA ARG A 85 8.48 -19.30 3.29
C ARG A 85 9.56 -19.39 4.35
N THR A 86 10.64 -18.63 4.18
CA THR A 86 11.77 -18.60 5.11
C THR A 86 11.32 -18.23 6.52
N ALA A 87 10.51 -17.18 6.65
CA ALA A 87 9.99 -16.73 7.92
C ALA A 87 9.02 -17.75 8.56
N LEU A 88 8.14 -18.37 7.77
CA LEU A 88 7.24 -19.42 8.24
C LEU A 88 8.02 -20.65 8.73
N TYR A 89 9.01 -21.13 7.98
CA TYR A 89 9.89 -22.23 8.40
C TYR A 89 10.58 -21.97 9.74
N ALA A 90 10.97 -20.72 10.01
CA ALA A 90 11.58 -20.34 11.29
C ALA A 90 10.60 -20.44 12.47
N THR A 91 9.29 -20.25 12.23
CA THR A 91 8.24 -20.22 13.26
C THR A 91 7.42 -21.51 13.37
N ALA A 92 7.53 -22.43 12.42
CA ALA A 92 6.78 -23.68 12.38
C ALA A 92 7.46 -24.84 13.14
N ARG A 93 8.61 -24.58 13.77
CA ARG A 93 9.38 -25.58 14.53
C ARG A 93 8.63 -25.94 15.82
N PRO A 94 8.37 -27.22 16.13
CA PRO A 94 7.60 -27.63 17.31
C PRO A 94 8.12 -27.09 18.64
N ASP A 95 9.45 -27.11 18.83
CA ASP A 95 10.11 -26.60 20.03
C ASP A 95 10.64 -25.16 19.87
N GLY A 96 10.20 -24.47 18.83
CA GLY A 96 10.63 -23.11 18.52
C GLY A 96 10.14 -22.10 19.57
N PRO A 97 10.90 -21.01 19.82
CA PRO A 97 10.46 -19.97 20.74
C PRO A 97 9.30 -19.13 20.17
N ALA A 98 8.86 -19.38 18.94
CA ALA A 98 7.82 -18.64 18.25
C ALA A 98 6.83 -19.59 17.56
N ARG A 99 5.59 -19.11 17.40
CA ARG A 99 4.51 -19.80 16.68
C ARG A 99 4.04 -18.95 15.53
N GLY A 100 3.98 -19.53 14.34
CA GLY A 100 3.30 -18.92 13.21
C GLY A 100 1.80 -19.16 13.27
N LEU A 101 1.00 -18.10 13.26
CA LEU A 101 -0.45 -18.20 13.36
C LEU A 101 -1.11 -17.80 12.04
N LYS A 102 -1.96 -18.66 11.50
CA LYS A 102 -2.92 -18.37 10.42
C LYS A 102 -4.21 -17.85 11.06
N VAL A 103 -4.56 -16.60 10.78
CA VAL A 103 -5.76 -15.94 11.30
C VAL A 103 -6.74 -15.71 10.16
N SER A 104 -7.87 -16.43 10.19
CA SER A 104 -8.92 -16.36 9.17
C SER A 104 -10.21 -15.79 9.77
N PRO A 105 -11.00 -15.02 9.01
CA PRO A 105 -12.25 -14.46 9.50
C PRO A 105 -13.40 -15.46 9.35
N LYS A 106 -14.33 -15.43 10.29
CA LYS A 106 -15.64 -16.11 10.20
C LYS A 106 -16.81 -15.14 10.10
N ASP A 107 -16.62 -13.89 10.54
CA ASP A 107 -17.63 -12.83 10.51
C ASP A 107 -16.96 -11.46 10.28
N LYS A 108 -17.67 -10.35 10.46
CA LYS A 108 -17.20 -8.96 10.25
C LYS A 108 -16.72 -8.27 11.53
N GLY A 109 -16.10 -7.10 11.38
CA GLY A 109 -15.70 -6.14 12.42
C GLY A 109 -14.29 -6.35 12.99
N ILE A 110 -14.04 -5.88 14.22
CA ILE A 110 -12.70 -5.86 14.85
C ILE A 110 -12.64 -6.76 16.11
N PRO A 111 -12.64 -8.10 15.99
CA PRO A 111 -12.39 -8.98 17.14
C PRO A 111 -10.96 -8.85 17.68
N GLU A 112 -10.76 -9.29 18.93
CA GLU A 112 -9.46 -9.31 19.60
C GLU A 112 -8.84 -10.72 19.56
N LEU A 113 -7.54 -10.79 19.33
CA LEU A 113 -6.70 -11.97 19.58
C LEU A 113 -5.78 -11.67 20.76
N LYS A 114 -5.86 -12.49 21.81
CA LYS A 114 -5.04 -12.36 23.02
C LYS A 114 -4.10 -13.54 23.15
N ALA A 115 -2.85 -13.24 23.54
CA ALA A 115 -1.88 -14.22 23.99
C ALA A 115 -1.68 -14.06 25.50
N VAL A 116 -1.93 -15.13 26.25
CA VAL A 116 -2.00 -15.13 27.72
C VAL A 116 -0.98 -16.11 28.30
N ARG A 117 -0.17 -15.64 29.25
CA ARG A 117 0.76 -16.45 30.04
C ARG A 117 0.74 -16.01 31.49
N GLY A 118 0.14 -16.84 32.35
CA GLY A 118 -0.13 -16.45 33.74
C GLY A 118 -1.00 -15.21 33.81
N SER A 119 -0.55 -14.17 34.51
CA SER A 119 -1.22 -12.86 34.60
C SER A 119 -0.90 -11.91 33.44
N THR A 120 0.06 -12.25 32.58
CA THR A 120 0.45 -11.40 31.45
C THR A 120 -0.45 -11.69 30.25
N SER A 121 -1.04 -10.63 29.69
CA SER A 121 -1.83 -10.71 28.45
C SER A 121 -1.36 -9.63 27.48
N ILE A 122 -1.10 -10.03 26.24
CA ILE A 122 -0.93 -9.12 25.11
C ILE A 122 -2.15 -9.22 24.18
N LYS A 123 -2.46 -8.14 23.48
CA LYS A 123 -3.64 -8.03 22.63
C LYS A 123 -3.24 -7.64 21.21
N LEU A 124 -3.95 -8.17 20.23
CA LEU A 124 -3.92 -7.78 18.83
C LEU A 124 -5.35 -7.54 18.35
N ASP A 125 -5.66 -6.32 17.92
CA ASP A 125 -6.91 -6.00 17.23
C ASP A 125 -6.87 -6.58 15.81
N VAL A 126 -7.89 -7.34 15.43
CA VAL A 126 -7.97 -8.01 14.12
C VAL A 126 -9.10 -7.37 13.31
N ALA A 127 -8.76 -6.42 12.44
CA ALA A 127 -9.72 -5.79 11.53
C ALA A 127 -10.08 -6.71 10.36
N ILE A 128 -11.34 -7.12 10.27
CA ILE A 128 -11.83 -7.93 9.16
C ILE A 128 -12.41 -7.03 8.08
N LEU A 129 -11.69 -6.86 6.98
CA LEU A 129 -12.01 -5.89 5.93
C LEU A 129 -12.40 -6.57 4.60
N PRO A 130 -13.43 -6.06 3.89
CA PRO A 130 -13.65 -6.46 2.51
C PRO A 130 -12.49 -6.00 1.62
N ARG A 131 -12.27 -6.70 0.51
CA ARG A 131 -11.35 -6.24 -0.54
C ARG A 131 -11.96 -5.02 -1.23
N LYS A 132 -11.14 -3.99 -1.46
CA LYS A 132 -11.50 -2.86 -2.33
C LYS A 132 -10.57 -2.86 -3.51
N ASP A 133 -11.13 -2.72 -4.71
CA ASP A 133 -10.39 -2.61 -5.95
C ASP A 133 -10.70 -1.24 -6.57
N PHE A 134 -9.66 -0.53 -7.00
CA PHE A 134 -9.75 0.73 -7.72
C PHE A 134 -8.99 0.63 -9.03
N THR A 135 -9.36 1.48 -9.98
CA THR A 135 -8.70 1.58 -11.28
C THR A 135 -7.86 2.85 -11.37
N ILE A 136 -6.62 2.73 -11.84
CA ILE A 136 -5.74 3.88 -12.09
C ILE A 136 -5.42 3.92 -13.59
N ALA A 137 -5.67 5.07 -14.22
CA ALA A 137 -5.15 5.38 -15.55
C ALA A 137 -3.81 6.14 -15.43
N PHE A 138 -2.86 5.84 -16.31
CA PHE A 138 -1.55 6.50 -16.36
C PHE A 138 -1.37 7.24 -17.69
N LYS A 139 -1.08 8.54 -17.60
CA LYS A 139 -0.89 9.42 -18.74
C LYS A 139 0.53 9.99 -18.73
N PHE A 140 1.28 9.70 -19.79
CA PHE A 140 2.68 10.11 -19.92
C PHE A 140 2.74 11.32 -20.85
N LEU A 141 3.26 12.45 -20.37
CA LEU A 141 3.22 13.70 -21.13
C LEU A 141 4.29 13.73 -22.24
N LYS A 142 3.85 14.07 -23.45
CA LYS A 142 4.67 14.67 -24.51
C LYS A 142 4.22 16.08 -24.78
N HIS A 143 5.16 16.99 -24.98
CA HIS A 143 4.86 18.36 -25.40
C HIS A 143 5.94 18.91 -26.31
N LEU A 144 5.74 20.12 -26.85
CA LEU A 144 6.74 20.73 -27.72
C LEU A 144 7.86 21.37 -26.89
N ASP A 145 9.09 21.34 -27.35
CA ASP A 145 10.16 22.20 -26.83
C ASP A 145 10.05 23.63 -27.40
N GLN A 146 10.97 24.52 -27.02
CA GLN A 146 11.01 25.89 -27.54
C GLN A 146 11.29 25.96 -29.06
N SER A 147 11.83 24.89 -29.66
CA SER A 147 12.10 24.77 -31.09
C SER A 147 10.94 24.15 -31.86
N GLY A 148 9.85 23.78 -31.19
CA GLY A 148 8.68 23.13 -31.79
C GLY A 148 8.83 21.63 -32.00
N ASN A 149 9.87 20.99 -31.45
CA ASN A 149 10.05 19.54 -31.53
C ASN A 149 9.26 18.85 -30.43
N LEU A 150 8.67 17.70 -30.74
CA LEU A 150 7.96 16.89 -29.75
C LEU A 150 8.97 16.17 -28.83
N ILE A 151 8.89 16.42 -27.53
CA ILE A 151 9.71 15.80 -26.49
C ILE A 151 8.86 15.02 -25.49
N ASN A 152 9.46 14.02 -24.84
CA ASN A 152 8.87 13.36 -23.69
C ASN A 152 9.19 14.20 -22.44
N ALA A 153 8.17 14.56 -21.65
CA ALA A 153 8.39 15.34 -20.45
C ALA A 153 8.92 14.49 -19.29
N THR A 154 8.50 13.22 -19.25
CA THR A 154 8.89 12.24 -18.21
C THR A 154 9.83 11.19 -18.78
N LYS A 155 10.74 10.69 -17.94
CA LYS A 155 11.60 9.52 -18.20
C LYS A 155 10.82 8.20 -18.20
N TRP A 156 9.65 8.17 -17.54
CA TRP A 156 8.84 6.97 -17.39
C TRP A 156 8.05 6.66 -18.66
N THR A 157 7.67 5.40 -18.79
CA THR A 157 6.97 4.86 -19.95
C THR A 157 5.78 4.01 -19.54
N PRO A 158 4.82 3.73 -20.45
CA PRO A 158 3.75 2.78 -20.19
C PRO A 158 4.22 1.40 -19.72
N ASP A 159 5.42 0.96 -20.11
CA ASP A 159 5.99 -0.33 -19.74
C ASP A 159 6.37 -0.40 -18.24
N ASP A 160 6.49 0.74 -17.56
CA ASP A 160 6.79 0.83 -16.13
C ASP A 160 5.55 0.67 -15.24
N VAL A 161 4.33 0.80 -15.80
CA VAL A 161 3.06 0.74 -15.05
C VAL A 161 2.87 -0.57 -14.27
N PRO A 162 3.20 -1.76 -14.80
CA PRO A 162 3.15 -2.99 -14.02
C PRO A 162 3.99 -2.93 -12.75
N TRP A 163 5.15 -2.27 -12.78
CA TRP A 163 6.00 -2.08 -11.60
C TRP A 163 5.37 -1.09 -10.61
N PHE A 164 4.83 0.05 -11.07
CA PHE A 164 4.12 1.01 -10.21
C PHE A 164 2.97 0.34 -9.45
N LEU A 165 2.10 -0.37 -10.17
CA LEU A 165 0.94 -1.05 -9.60
C LEU A 165 1.36 -2.18 -8.66
N THR A 166 2.43 -2.90 -8.99
CA THR A 166 2.99 -3.91 -8.09
C THR A 166 3.36 -3.26 -6.76
N LYS A 167 4.15 -2.18 -6.76
CA LYS A 167 4.56 -1.49 -5.54
C LYS A 167 3.38 -0.90 -4.75
N LEU A 168 2.44 -0.24 -5.41
CA LEU A 168 1.22 0.26 -4.76
C LEU A 168 0.39 -0.87 -4.13
N ASN A 169 0.25 -2.01 -4.80
CA ASN A 169 -0.48 -3.16 -4.28
C ASN A 169 0.25 -3.83 -3.10
N TRP A 170 1.59 -3.82 -3.07
CA TRP A 170 2.34 -4.23 -1.88
C TRP A 170 2.13 -3.26 -0.73
N THR A 171 2.11 -1.96 -0.98
CA THR A 171 1.84 -0.94 0.04
C THR A 171 0.42 -1.08 0.60
N PHE A 172 -0.61 -0.92 -0.24
CA PHE A 172 -2.01 -0.82 0.18
C PHE A 172 -2.74 -2.17 0.23
N GLY A 173 -2.43 -3.10 -0.68
CA GLY A 173 -3.12 -4.40 -0.73
C GLY A 173 -2.71 -5.28 0.44
N ALA A 174 -1.43 -5.23 0.79
CA ALA A 174 -0.95 -5.84 1.99
C ALA A 174 -1.51 -5.08 3.22
N GLN A 175 -1.25 -3.79 3.38
CA GLN A 175 -1.50 -3.11 4.66
C GLN A 175 -2.92 -2.57 4.88
N ALA A 176 -3.76 -2.50 3.86
CA ALA A 176 -5.12 -1.95 3.94
C ALA A 176 -6.18 -2.81 3.20
N ASN A 177 -5.79 -3.90 2.54
CA ASN A 177 -6.66 -4.73 1.67
C ASN A 177 -7.30 -3.95 0.50
N ILE A 178 -6.58 -2.94 0.01
CA ILE A 178 -6.96 -2.06 -1.10
C ILE A 178 -6.03 -2.34 -2.29
N PHE A 179 -6.58 -2.57 -3.47
CA PHE A 179 -5.82 -2.95 -4.65
C PHE A 179 -6.13 -2.05 -5.84
N PHE A 180 -5.17 -1.97 -6.75
CA PHE A 180 -5.20 -1.15 -7.94
C PHE A 180 -4.95 -1.99 -9.18
N THR A 181 -5.75 -1.76 -10.21
CA THR A 181 -5.59 -2.33 -11.55
C THR A 181 -5.49 -1.23 -12.59
N PRO A 182 -4.80 -1.47 -13.72
CA PRO A 182 -4.70 -0.44 -14.75
C PRO A 182 -6.05 -0.26 -15.44
N ALA A 183 -6.51 0.98 -15.57
CA ALA A 183 -7.56 1.33 -16.53
C ALA A 183 -6.96 1.51 -17.93
N GLU A 184 -5.85 2.24 -18.00
CA GLU A 184 -5.16 2.60 -19.23
C GLU A 184 -3.72 3.05 -18.90
N ALA A 185 -2.79 2.86 -19.83
CA ALA A 185 -1.42 3.40 -19.74
C ALA A 185 -0.98 3.90 -21.12
N THR A 186 -0.97 5.22 -21.33
CA THR A 186 -0.78 5.80 -22.68
C THR A 186 -0.03 7.12 -22.65
N TRP A 187 0.71 7.39 -23.73
CA TRP A 187 1.21 8.73 -24.00
C TRP A 187 0.06 9.68 -24.35
N MET A 188 0.11 10.89 -23.82
CA MET A 188 -0.69 12.02 -24.26
C MET A 188 0.21 13.08 -24.87
N THR A 189 -0.31 13.84 -25.83
CA THR A 189 0.46 14.87 -26.52
C THR A 189 -0.25 16.20 -26.41
N VAL A 190 0.45 17.20 -25.87
CA VAL A 190 0.02 18.60 -25.87
C VAL A 190 0.82 19.35 -26.93
N GLN A 191 0.15 19.90 -27.94
CA GLN A 191 0.76 20.62 -29.06
C GLN A 191 1.15 22.06 -28.68
N LYS A 192 1.93 22.20 -27.60
CA LYS A 192 2.34 23.48 -27.02
C LYS A 192 3.67 23.33 -26.30
N ALA A 193 4.48 24.39 -26.30
CA ALA A 193 5.65 24.46 -25.45
C ALA A 193 5.24 24.80 -24.02
N LEU A 194 5.29 23.80 -23.13
CA LEU A 194 4.86 23.96 -21.73
C LEU A 194 6.00 24.38 -20.79
N GLY A 195 7.25 24.36 -21.27
CA GLY A 195 8.43 24.61 -20.47
C GLY A 195 8.89 23.37 -19.69
N PRO A 196 10.05 23.45 -19.01
CA PRO A 196 10.63 22.31 -18.30
C PRO A 196 9.91 21.98 -16.98
N LYS A 197 9.24 22.97 -16.36
CA LYS A 197 8.49 22.83 -15.11
C LYS A 197 7.04 23.25 -15.35
N ILE A 198 6.09 22.35 -15.10
CA ILE A 198 4.68 22.59 -15.38
C ILE A 198 4.00 23.25 -14.17
N SER A 199 3.42 24.43 -14.34
CA SER A 199 2.63 25.06 -13.26
C SER A 199 1.26 24.42 -13.10
N ARG A 200 0.70 24.51 -11.88
CA ARG A 200 -0.66 24.03 -11.57
C ARG A 200 -1.74 24.53 -12.53
N ASP A 201 -1.73 25.82 -12.89
CA ASP A 201 -2.71 26.40 -13.80
C ASP A 201 -2.60 25.82 -15.22
N VAL A 202 -1.37 25.65 -15.71
CA VAL A 202 -1.10 25.02 -17.01
C VAL A 202 -1.53 23.55 -16.97
N PHE A 203 -1.21 22.83 -15.89
CA PHE A 203 -1.60 21.45 -15.70
C PHE A 203 -3.13 21.28 -15.76
N ARG A 204 -3.87 22.07 -14.98
CA ARG A 204 -5.34 22.04 -14.99
C ARG A 204 -5.93 22.35 -16.36
N LYS A 205 -5.38 23.35 -17.06
CA LYS A 205 -5.94 23.82 -18.33
C LYS A 205 -5.60 22.92 -19.51
N GLU A 206 -4.35 22.46 -19.60
CA GLU A 206 -3.80 21.84 -20.82
C GLU A 206 -3.63 20.32 -20.68
N ILE A 207 -3.51 19.79 -19.46
CA ILE A 207 -3.18 18.37 -19.21
C ILE A 207 -4.36 17.59 -18.65
N VAL A 208 -5.01 18.08 -17.59
CA VAL A 208 -6.17 17.42 -16.95
C VAL A 208 -7.30 17.05 -17.94
N PRO A 209 -7.57 17.81 -19.02
CA PRO A 209 -8.57 17.40 -20.02
C PRO A 209 -8.32 16.02 -20.67
N PHE A 210 -7.08 15.51 -20.63
CA PHE A 210 -6.73 14.18 -21.13
C PHE A 210 -7.03 13.04 -20.14
N LYS A 211 -7.67 13.32 -18.99
CA LYS A 211 -8.02 12.31 -18.00
C LYS A 211 -8.92 11.21 -18.59
N VAL A 212 -8.76 9.99 -18.11
CA VAL A 212 -9.53 8.85 -18.60
C VAL A 212 -10.89 8.82 -17.90
N ARG A 213 -11.97 9.00 -18.67
CA ARG A 213 -13.33 8.89 -18.15
C ARG A 213 -13.59 7.44 -17.73
N GLY A 214 -14.09 7.26 -16.50
CA GLY A 214 -14.44 5.94 -15.96
C GLY A 214 -13.34 5.24 -15.16
N ALA A 215 -12.10 5.76 -15.16
CA ALA A 215 -11.11 5.38 -14.16
C ALA A 215 -11.46 6.02 -12.81
N ASP A 216 -11.19 5.33 -11.70
CA ASP A 216 -11.38 5.90 -10.36
C ASP A 216 -10.40 7.04 -10.08
N LEU A 217 -9.21 6.96 -10.67
CA LEU A 217 -8.11 7.90 -10.50
C LEU A 217 -7.28 7.97 -11.80
N THR A 218 -6.83 9.16 -12.20
CA THR A 218 -5.83 9.32 -13.27
C THR A 218 -4.53 9.91 -12.72
N CYS A 219 -3.42 9.22 -12.98
CA CYS A 219 -2.05 9.66 -12.70
C CYS A 219 -1.45 10.30 -13.96
N PHE A 220 -0.90 11.51 -13.81
CA PHE A 220 -0.15 12.18 -14.86
C PHE A 220 1.34 12.22 -14.51
N LEU A 221 2.18 11.75 -15.43
CA LEU A 221 3.63 11.77 -15.32
C LEU A 221 4.16 12.88 -16.23
N VAL A 222 4.64 13.97 -15.63
CA VAL A 222 4.91 15.23 -16.33
C VAL A 222 6.37 15.68 -16.27
N GLY A 223 7.26 14.89 -15.69
CA GLY A 223 8.68 15.24 -15.52
C GLY A 223 8.92 16.09 -14.28
N ASP A 224 8.51 17.36 -14.35
CA ASP A 224 8.65 18.32 -13.25
C ASP A 224 7.38 19.20 -13.12
N TYR A 225 7.03 19.54 -11.89
CA TYR A 225 5.75 20.14 -11.53
C TYR A 225 5.93 21.17 -10.42
N ASP A 226 5.18 22.27 -10.52
CA ASP A 226 5.14 23.33 -9.52
C ASP A 226 3.75 23.36 -8.86
N ALA A 227 3.61 22.62 -7.76
CA ALA A 227 2.60 22.92 -6.76
C ALA A 227 3.07 24.18 -6.00
N MET A 228 2.19 25.14 -5.76
CA MET A 228 2.55 26.49 -5.26
C MET A 228 3.59 26.54 -4.13
N ASP A 229 4.44 27.59 -4.09
CA ASP A 229 5.35 28.10 -3.02
C ASP A 229 6.26 27.11 -2.25
N ASN A 230 5.98 25.82 -2.24
CA ASN A 230 6.85 24.74 -1.77
C ASN A 230 6.93 23.67 -2.86
N GLU A 231 8.14 23.31 -3.28
CA GLU A 231 8.41 22.35 -4.36
C GLU A 231 7.83 20.95 -4.03
N ALA A 232 6.54 20.74 -4.25
CA ALA A 232 5.89 19.46 -4.00
C ALA A 232 6.18 18.51 -5.16
N ALA A 233 6.68 17.32 -4.83
CA ALA A 233 6.97 16.28 -5.82
C ALA A 233 5.71 15.62 -6.42
N GLY A 234 4.53 15.98 -5.94
CA GLY A 234 3.24 15.52 -6.43
C GLY A 234 2.10 16.40 -5.94
N GLU A 235 0.93 16.22 -6.54
CA GLU A 235 -0.31 16.85 -6.08
C GLU A 235 -1.54 16.05 -6.52
N TYR A 236 -2.41 15.72 -5.57
CA TYR A 236 -3.76 15.23 -5.82
C TYR A 236 -4.78 16.38 -5.91
N LEU A 237 -5.57 16.39 -6.98
CA LEU A 237 -6.68 17.32 -7.22
C LEU A 237 -8.03 16.61 -6.98
N PRO A 238 -8.70 16.84 -5.84
CA PRO A 238 -9.90 16.08 -5.45
C PRO A 238 -11.11 16.30 -6.36
N ASP A 239 -11.30 17.52 -6.85
CA ASP A 239 -12.38 17.92 -7.75
C ASP A 239 -12.30 17.22 -9.11
N GLU A 240 -11.09 16.88 -9.54
CA GLU A 240 -10.84 16.24 -10.83
C GLU A 240 -10.65 14.73 -10.72
N GLN A 241 -10.35 14.22 -9.51
CA GLN A 241 -9.90 12.85 -9.21
C GLN A 241 -8.67 12.46 -10.02
N VAL A 242 -7.68 13.34 -10.00
CA VAL A 242 -6.40 13.14 -10.69
C VAL A 242 -5.25 13.48 -9.75
N PHE A 243 -4.08 12.93 -10.02
CA PHE A 243 -2.86 13.38 -9.38
C PHE A 243 -1.70 13.45 -10.37
N VAL A 244 -0.72 14.26 -10.02
CA VAL A 244 0.53 14.42 -10.76
C VAL A 244 1.70 13.98 -9.90
N VAL A 245 2.73 13.39 -10.52
CA VAL A 245 3.98 13.00 -9.86
C VAL A 245 5.17 13.43 -10.72
N VAL A 246 6.21 13.99 -10.09
CA VAL A 246 7.48 14.34 -10.74
C VAL A 246 8.45 13.16 -10.79
N ASP A 247 9.40 13.19 -11.72
CA ASP A 247 10.30 12.07 -12.00
C ASP A 247 11.33 11.80 -10.89
N GLN A 248 11.75 12.84 -10.17
CA GLN A 248 12.80 12.74 -9.16
C GLN A 248 12.28 12.22 -7.80
N GLY A 249 10.96 12.23 -7.58
CA GLY A 249 10.38 12.00 -6.24
C GLY A 249 10.75 13.11 -5.26
N ASN A 250 10.61 12.84 -3.95
CA ASN A 250 11.06 13.76 -2.88
C ASN A 250 12.05 13.05 -1.93
N PRO A 251 13.34 12.91 -2.31
CA PRO A 251 14.32 12.16 -1.51
C PRO A 251 14.57 12.67 -0.07
N PRO A 252 14.40 13.97 0.25
CA PRO A 252 14.41 14.43 1.64
C PRO A 252 13.27 13.86 2.50
N VAL A 253 12.18 13.42 1.88
CA VAL A 253 10.97 12.91 2.55
C VAL A 253 10.90 11.38 2.52
N PHE A 254 11.54 10.73 1.54
CA PHE A 254 11.59 9.28 1.35
C PHE A 254 13.01 8.80 0.99
N ASP A 255 13.42 7.61 1.42
CA ASP A 255 14.70 7.01 0.99
C ASP A 255 14.85 7.01 -0.55
N TYR A 256 16.07 7.29 -1.05
CA TYR A 256 16.38 7.47 -2.48
C TYR A 256 15.88 6.32 -3.41
N GLY A 257 15.75 5.10 -2.89
CA GLY A 257 15.24 3.94 -3.66
C GLY A 257 13.72 3.88 -3.78
N GLU A 258 12.97 4.59 -2.93
CA GLU A 258 11.52 4.55 -2.86
C GLU A 258 10.86 5.89 -3.19
N ALA A 259 11.61 7.00 -3.28
CA ALA A 259 11.06 8.35 -3.33
C ALA A 259 9.98 8.59 -4.40
N PHE A 260 10.12 8.07 -5.61
CA PHE A 260 9.10 8.19 -6.65
C PHE A 260 7.80 7.43 -6.28
N ILE A 261 7.94 6.17 -5.83
CA ILE A 261 6.79 5.36 -5.41
C ILE A 261 6.18 5.89 -4.12
N GLY A 262 6.98 6.46 -3.22
CA GLY A 262 6.55 7.13 -2.01
C GLY A 262 5.60 8.28 -2.31
N VAL A 263 6.00 9.18 -3.21
CA VAL A 263 5.12 10.28 -3.66
C VAL A 263 3.87 9.76 -4.35
N MET A 264 3.98 8.77 -5.25
CA MET A 264 2.80 8.18 -5.88
C MET A 264 1.84 7.57 -4.84
N ALA A 265 2.37 6.85 -3.84
CA ALA A 265 1.58 6.29 -2.76
C ALA A 265 0.96 7.40 -1.89
N HIS A 266 1.66 8.50 -1.65
CA HIS A 266 1.17 9.67 -0.92
C HIS A 266 -0.09 10.24 -1.61
N GLU A 267 -0.01 10.50 -2.91
CA GLU A 267 -1.16 11.04 -3.66
C GLU A 267 -2.33 10.05 -3.73
N VAL A 268 -2.04 8.75 -3.83
CA VAL A 268 -3.06 7.70 -3.70
C VAL A 268 -3.69 7.70 -2.30
N GLY A 269 -2.91 7.96 -1.26
CA GLY A 269 -3.38 8.15 0.11
C GLY A 269 -4.38 9.30 0.23
N HIS A 270 -4.08 10.46 -0.38
CA HIS A 270 -5.01 11.58 -0.47
C HIS A 270 -6.30 11.24 -1.21
N PHE A 271 -6.20 10.52 -2.33
CA PHE A 271 -7.37 10.02 -3.05
C PHE A 271 -8.26 9.14 -2.17
N LEU A 272 -7.67 8.14 -1.50
CA LEU A 272 -8.39 7.21 -0.64
C LEU A 272 -9.03 7.92 0.57
N HIS A 273 -8.31 8.86 1.19
CA HIS A 273 -8.84 9.71 2.25
C HIS A 273 -10.02 10.55 1.77
N HIS A 274 -9.91 11.17 0.59
CA HIS A 274 -10.98 11.94 -0.02
C HIS A 274 -12.22 11.09 -0.31
N LYS A 275 -12.06 9.87 -0.84
CA LYS A 275 -13.17 8.92 -1.08
C LYS A 275 -13.92 8.55 0.20
N ARG A 276 -13.29 8.70 1.37
CA ARG A 276 -13.90 8.44 2.68
C ARG A 276 -14.71 9.61 3.20
N ASN A 277 -14.61 10.77 2.54
CA ASN A 277 -15.29 12.01 2.91
C ASN A 277 -14.98 12.41 4.37
N ILE A 278 -13.75 12.19 4.80
CA ILE A 278 -13.24 12.60 6.11
C ILE A 278 -12.70 14.03 5.98
N PRO A 279 -13.03 14.96 6.90
CA PRO A 279 -12.50 16.32 6.85
C PRO A 279 -10.97 16.37 6.99
N GLY A 280 -10.34 17.37 6.37
CA GLY A 280 -8.89 17.60 6.44
C GLY A 280 -8.11 17.02 5.27
N SER A 281 -6.78 17.22 5.27
CA SER A 281 -5.90 16.73 4.19
C SER A 281 -5.58 15.23 4.30
N GLY A 282 -5.77 14.63 5.48
CA GLY A 282 -5.29 13.29 5.81
C GLY A 282 -3.83 13.25 6.28
N HIS A 283 -3.12 14.39 6.28
CA HIS A 283 -1.77 14.48 6.84
C HIS A 283 -1.76 14.37 8.37
N HIS A 284 -0.64 13.89 8.90
CA HIS A 284 -0.41 13.78 10.34
C HIS A 284 1.06 13.98 10.73
N ASN A 285 1.31 14.33 11.98
CA ASN A 285 2.66 14.63 12.49
C ASN A 285 3.44 13.37 12.96
N ARG A 286 3.09 12.19 12.45
CA ARG A 286 3.70 10.92 12.86
C ARG A 286 4.72 10.50 11.81
N SER A 287 6.00 10.62 12.13
CA SER A 287 7.11 10.25 11.24
C SER A 287 7.13 8.75 10.92
N GLY A 288 7.63 8.42 9.73
CA GLY A 288 7.85 7.05 9.27
C GLY A 288 6.58 6.33 8.84
N ILE A 289 5.48 7.05 8.62
CA ILE A 289 4.19 6.56 8.14
C ILE A 289 3.80 7.39 6.90
N LEU A 290 3.08 6.79 5.97
CA LEU A 290 2.57 7.48 4.78
C LEU A 290 1.66 8.67 5.19
N LEU A 291 1.67 9.77 4.42
CA LEU A 291 0.98 11.03 4.75
C LEU A 291 1.53 11.72 6.01
N SER A 292 2.76 11.43 6.40
CA SER A 292 3.46 12.20 7.43
C SER A 292 3.78 13.61 6.92
N SER A 293 3.63 14.62 7.78
CA SER A 293 4.14 15.98 7.52
C SER A 293 5.67 16.09 7.69
N ASP A 294 6.28 15.10 8.35
CA ASP A 294 7.72 14.89 8.44
C ASP A 294 8.17 13.75 7.49
N MET A 295 9.36 13.17 7.68
CA MET A 295 9.83 12.00 6.91
C MET A 295 8.77 10.89 6.82
N GLU A 296 8.48 10.46 5.59
CA GLU A 296 7.46 9.47 5.26
C GLU A 296 8.05 8.09 4.98
N SER A 297 7.20 7.07 5.03
CA SER A 297 7.52 5.75 4.50
C SER A 297 6.29 5.13 3.83
N LEU A 298 6.46 3.98 3.17
CA LEU A 298 5.34 3.20 2.63
C LEU A 298 4.55 2.44 3.71
N SER A 299 4.79 2.68 4.99
CA SER A 299 4.07 2.03 6.10
C SER A 299 2.73 2.71 6.35
N LEU A 300 1.69 1.90 6.61
CA LEU A 300 0.39 2.38 7.07
C LEU A 300 0.17 1.98 8.53
N ASP A 301 -0.32 2.91 9.33
CA ASP A 301 -0.61 2.68 10.74
C ASP A 301 -2.09 2.39 10.99
N LYS A 302 -2.47 2.00 12.22
CA LYS A 302 -3.86 1.61 12.53
C LYS A 302 -4.86 2.71 12.20
N GLN A 303 -4.53 3.96 12.54
CA GLN A 303 -5.42 5.10 12.29
C GLN A 303 -5.54 5.33 10.79
N LEU A 304 -4.43 5.34 10.05
CA LEU A 304 -4.46 5.57 8.62
C LEU A 304 -5.21 4.45 7.89
N VAL A 305 -4.99 3.17 8.25
CA VAL A 305 -5.80 2.07 7.71
C VAL A 305 -7.30 2.32 7.92
N THR A 306 -7.67 2.79 9.11
CA THR A 306 -9.07 3.09 9.49
C THR A 306 -9.61 4.25 8.67
N ASP A 307 -8.79 5.29 8.46
CA ASP A 307 -9.19 6.46 7.70
C ASP A 307 -9.40 6.10 6.24
N LEU A 308 -8.52 5.29 5.65
CA LEU A 308 -8.61 4.82 4.26
C LEU A 308 -9.71 3.76 4.05
N ASN A 309 -10.19 3.09 5.11
CA ASN A 309 -11.21 2.05 5.01
C ASN A 309 -12.56 2.40 5.65
N ALA A 310 -13.64 2.33 4.86
CA ALA A 310 -14.99 2.12 5.39
C ALA A 310 -15.13 0.70 5.95
N TRP A 311 -15.65 0.58 7.18
CA TRP A 311 -15.89 -0.66 7.94
C TRP A 311 -17.18 -1.38 7.53
#